data_AF-A0A6V7JX62-F1
#
_entry.id   AF-A0A6V7JX62-F1
#
_cell.length_a   1.000
_cell.length_b   1.000
_cell.length_c   1.000
_cell.angle_alpha   90.00
_cell.angle_beta   90.00
_cell.angle_gamma   90.00
#
_symmetry.space_group_name_H-M   'P 1'
#
loop_
_entity.id
_entity.type
_entity.pdbx_description
1 polymer ?
#
loop_
_entity_poly.entity_id
_entity_poly.type
_entity_poly.pdbx_seq_one_letter_code
_entity_poly.pdbx_strand_id
1 'polypeptide(L)' 'DIEIIIADVKDEESLKKMAERAKIVVNTCGPYRFYGEPVVKACIAAKTHHVDVSGEPQ' A
#
# COMPACT_ATOMS: atom_id res chain seq x y z
N ASP A 1 -4.62 -21.38 6.62
CA ASP A 1 -4.05 -20.12 7.15
C ASP A 1 -3.82 -19.11 6.05
N ILE A 2 -3.92 -17.82 6.37
CA ILE A 2 -3.66 -16.69 5.47
C ILE A 2 -2.31 -16.09 5.85
N GLU A 3 -1.44 -15.86 4.86
CA GLU A 3 -0.14 -15.23 5.11
C GLU A 3 -0.31 -13.76 5.50
N ILE A 4 0.45 -13.31 6.50
CA ILE A 4 0.45 -11.92 6.98
C ILE A 4 1.79 -11.29 6.63
N ILE A 5 1.75 -10.16 5.94
CA ILE A 5 2.92 -9.32 5.65
C ILE A 5 2.80 -8.05 6.48
N ILE A 6 3.86 -7.71 7.21
CA ILE A 6 3.93 -6.45 7.95
C ILE A 6 4.53 -5.38 7.05
N ALA A 7 3.80 -4.30 6.84
CA ALA A 7 4.26 -3.12 6.12
C ALA A 7 3.85 -1.86 6.89
N ASP A 8 4.82 -1.00 7.18
CA ASP A 8 4.63 0.28 7.86
C ASP A 8 4.75 1.40 6.81
N VAL A 9 3.80 2.32 6.80
CA VAL A 9 3.80 3.50 5.91
C VAL A 9 4.98 4.45 6.14
N LYS A 10 5.68 4.31 7.27
CA LYS A 10 6.92 5.02 7.60
C LYS A 10 8.20 4.27 7.19
N ASP A 11 8.07 3.05 6.68
CA ASP A 11 9.18 2.21 6.21
C ASP A 11 8.97 1.85 4.73
N GLU A 12 9.66 2.59 3.85
CA GLU A 12 9.58 2.40 2.40
C GLU A 12 9.99 0.99 1.95
N GLU A 13 10.95 0.35 2.64
CA GLU A 13 11.43 -0.98 2.25
C GLU A 13 10.36 -2.04 2.56
N SER A 14 9.66 -1.89 3.69
CA SER A 14 8.56 -2.77 4.05
C SER A 14 7.42 -2.72 3.03
N LEU A 15 7.04 -1.52 2.58
CA LEU A 15 6.01 -1.32 1.56
C LEU A 15 6.43 -1.89 0.21
N LYS A 16 7.70 -1.70 -0.19
CA LYS A 16 8.23 -2.25 -1.43
C LYS A 16 8.18 -3.79 -1.43
N LYS A 17 8.63 -4.43 -0.35
CA LYS A 17 8.58 -5.90 -0.20
C LYS A 17 7.15 -6.43 -0.26
N MET A 18 6.19 -5.71 0.31
CA MET A 18 4.77 -6.04 0.19
C MET A 18 4.29 -5.91 -1.26
N ALA A 19 4.57 -4.78 -1.91
CA ALA A 19 4.09 -4.49 -3.26
C ALA A 19 4.67 -5.46 -4.32
N GLU A 20 5.95 -5.85 -4.22
CA GLU A 20 6.59 -6.81 -5.13
C GLU A 20 5.96 -8.21 -5.10
N ARG A 21 5.25 -8.55 -4.02
CA ARG A 21 4.56 -9.83 -3.84
C ARG A 21 3.09 -9.80 -4.28
N ALA A 22 2.61 -8.67 -4.78
CA ALA A 22 1.22 -8.47 -5.15
C ALA A 22 1.07 -8.08 -6.62
N LYS A 23 -0.03 -8.51 -7.25
CA LYS A 23 -0.45 -7.97 -8.56
C LYS A 23 -1.29 -6.70 -8.40
N ILE A 24 -2.02 -6.60 -7.30
CA ILE A 24 -2.88 -5.48 -6.94
C ILE A 24 -2.78 -5.30 -5.41
N VAL A 25 -2.60 -4.07 -4.95
CA VAL A 25 -2.77 -3.67 -3.55
C VAL A 25 -4.12 -2.95 -3.43
N VAL A 26 -5.00 -3.48 -2.58
CA VAL A 26 -6.25 -2.81 -2.19
C VAL A 26 -5.98 -2.09 -0.88
N ASN A 27 -5.77 -0.78 -0.96
CA ASN A 27 -5.49 0.03 0.22
C ASN A 27 -6.79 0.37 0.94
N THR A 28 -6.91 -0.09 2.18
CA THR A 28 -8.00 0.26 3.08
C THR A 28 -7.53 1.16 4.22
N CYS A 29 -6.25 1.57 4.22
CA CYS A 29 -5.64 2.37 5.26
C CYS A 29 -5.78 3.86 4.94
N GLY A 30 -6.46 4.59 5.82
CA GLY A 30 -6.58 6.04 5.78
C GLY A 30 -5.97 6.72 7.03
N PRO A 31 -5.75 8.05 7.00
CA PRO A 31 -6.09 8.90 5.88
C PRO A 31 -5.17 8.85 4.68
N TYR A 32 -5.75 8.66 3.50
CA TYR A 32 -5.06 8.60 2.23
C TYR A 32 -4.27 9.87 1.94
N ARG A 33 -4.82 11.04 2.33
CA ARG A 33 -4.11 12.32 2.22
C ARG A 33 -2.77 12.31 2.97
N PHE A 34 -2.67 11.57 4.07
CA PHE A 34 -1.48 11.53 4.91
C PHE A 34 -0.60 10.30 4.66
N TYR A 35 -1.19 9.17 4.27
CA TYR A 35 -0.52 7.87 4.22
C TYR A 35 -0.57 7.17 2.85
N GLY A 36 -1.29 7.73 1.88
CA GLY A 36 -1.46 7.12 0.55
C GLY A 36 -0.22 7.21 -0.32
N GLU A 37 0.50 8.34 -0.27
CA GLU A 37 1.66 8.58 -1.13
C GLU A 37 2.74 7.49 -1.01
N PRO A 38 3.20 7.09 0.19
CA PRO A 38 4.19 6.01 0.33
C PRO A 38 3.73 4.68 -0.30
N VAL A 39 2.44 4.33 -0.14
CA VAL A 39 1.87 3.09 -0.69
C VAL A 39 1.85 3.12 -2.22
N VAL A 40 1.41 4.23 -2.81
CA VAL A 40 1.41 4.42 -4.27
C VAL A 40 2.83 4.38 -4.83
N LYS A 41 3.78 5.06 -4.18
CA LYS A 41 5.19 5.06 -4.58
C LYS A 41 5.77 3.64 -4.62
N ALA A 42 5.50 2.82 -3.60
CA ALA A 42 5.92 1.42 -3.56
C ALA A 42 5.27 0.59 -4.68
N CYS A 43 3.97 0.78 -4.92
CA CYS A 43 3.25 0.08 -5.99
C CYS A 43 3.80 0.42 -7.38
N ILE A 44 4.12 1.70 -7.64
CA ILE A 44 4.75 2.13 -8.89
C ILE A 44 6.12 1.46 -9.07
N ALA A 45 6.96 1.47 -8.04
CA ALA A 45 8.30 0.86 -8.09
C ALA A 45 8.24 -0.65 -8.36
N ALA A 46 7.25 -1.34 -7.79
CA ALA A 46 7.03 -2.77 -7.96
C ALA A 46 6.27 -3.15 -9.25
N LYS A 47 5.75 -2.16 -10.00
CA LYS A 47 4.81 -2.35 -11.12
C LYS A 47 3.54 -3.10 -10.71
N THR A 48 3.03 -2.76 -9.54
CA THR A 48 1.85 -3.34 -8.91
C THR A 48 0.67 -2.38 -9.04
N HIS A 49 -0.51 -2.88 -9.38
CA HIS A 49 -1.69 -2.03 -9.43
C HIS A 49 -2.10 -1.59 -8.02
N HIS A 50 -2.72 -0.41 -7.91
CA HIS A 50 -3.16 0.14 -6.65
C HIS A 50 -4.62 0.57 -6.76
N VAL A 51 -5.45 0.16 -5.80
CA VAL A 51 -6.85 0.60 -5.65
C VAL A 51 -7.03 1.08 -4.22
N ASP A 52 -7.53 2.29 -4.04
CA ASP A 52 -7.86 2.81 -2.71
C ASP A 52 -9.36 2.67 -2.43
N VAL A 53 -9.69 2.23 -1.22
CA VAL A 53 -11.04 2.15 -0.67
C VAL A 53 -11.09 2.66 0.77
N SER A 54 -10.18 3.58 1.14
CA SER A 54 -10.07 4.15 2.49
C SER A 54 -11.34 4.88 2.97
N GLY A 55 -12.26 5.22 2.06
CA GLY A 55 -13.64 5.60 2.36
C GLY A 55 -13.80 6.98 2.99
N GLU A 56 -12.85 7.89 2.74
CA GLU A 56 -12.75 9.13 3.49
C GLU A 56 -13.67 10.26 2.99
N PRO A 57 -14.28 11.05 3.91
CA PRO A 57 -14.91 12.32 3.55
C PRO A 57 -13.85 13.34 3.09
N GLN A 58 -14.19 14.13 2.06
CA GLN A 58 -13.32 15.19 1.51
C GLN A 58 -13.09 16.35 2.47
#